data_AF-Q6SH61-F1
#
_entry.id   AF-Q6SH61-F1
#
_cell.length_a   1.000
_cell.length_b   1.000
_cell.length_c   1.000
_cell.angle_alpha   90.00
_cell.angle_beta   90.00
_cell.angle_gamma   90.00
#
_symmetry.space_group_name_H-M   'P 1'
#
loop_
_entity.id
_entity.type
_entity.pdbx_description
1 polymer ?
#
loop_
_entity_poly.entity_id
_entity_poly.type
_entity_poly.pdbx_seq_one_letter_code
_entity_poly.pdbx_strand_id
1 'polypeptide(L)'
;MEPQKVEHLDEICWFFPELKVVMKHGAEPWTDLAWKLMLKYENLFYMTSAFAPKHYPKDIINFANTRGADKIMYAGYFPMGLSLERIFGDMPNVPFKDDVWPKFLHENARRVFKL
;
A
#
# COMPACT_ATOMS: atom_id res chain seq x y z
N MET A 1 -18.29 3.87 11.49
CA MET A 1 -16.95 4.01 10.89
C MET A 1 -16.00 2.88 11.30
N GLU A 2 -16.36 2.05 12.30
CA GLU A 2 -15.56 0.91 12.78
C GLU A 2 -14.89 0.04 11.69
N PRO A 3 -15.54 -0.32 10.56
CA PRO A 3 -14.89 -1.17 9.55
C PRO A 3 -13.67 -0.55 8.85
N GLN A 4 -13.45 0.76 9.00
CA GLN A 4 -12.31 1.47 8.40
C GLN A 4 -11.12 1.64 9.36
N LYS A 5 -11.27 1.27 10.64
CA LYS A 5 -10.22 1.48 11.63
C LYS A 5 -9.05 0.52 11.40
N VAL A 6 -7.88 1.10 11.18
CA VAL A 6 -6.63 0.37 10.89
C VAL A 6 -6.16 -0.49 12.08
N GLU A 7 -6.48 -0.11 13.32
CA GLU A 7 -6.09 -0.85 14.53
C GLU A 7 -6.60 -2.30 14.55
N HIS A 8 -7.72 -2.60 13.91
CA HIS A 8 -8.26 -3.96 13.84
C HIS A 8 -7.35 -4.93 13.07
N LEU A 9 -6.46 -4.43 12.23
CA LEU A 9 -5.47 -5.26 11.53
C LEU A 9 -4.40 -5.80 12.49
N ASP A 10 -4.19 -5.17 13.65
CA ASP A 10 -3.24 -5.65 14.67
C ASP A 10 -3.63 -7.05 15.17
N GLU A 11 -4.89 -7.22 15.59
CA GLU A 11 -5.42 -8.50 16.05
C GLU A 11 -5.40 -9.56 14.96
N ILE A 12 -5.80 -9.22 13.73
CA ILE A 12 -5.81 -10.17 12.60
C ILE A 12 -4.39 -10.67 12.32
N CYS A 13 -3.40 -9.77 12.25
CA CYS A 13 -2.02 -10.16 11.97
C CYS A 13 -1.42 -10.98 13.12
N TRP A 14 -1.78 -10.66 14.36
CA TRP A 14 -1.35 -11.40 15.55
C TRP A 14 -1.91 -12.82 15.60
N PHE A 15 -3.22 -12.98 15.42
CA PHE A 15 -3.88 -14.29 15.51
C PHE A 15 -3.60 -15.20 14.30
N PHE A 16 -3.36 -14.62 13.12
CA PHE A 16 -3.13 -15.35 11.88
C PHE A 16 -1.80 -14.97 11.23
N PRO A 17 -0.65 -15.31 11.85
CA PRO A 17 0.66 -14.87 11.37
C PRO A 17 1.02 -15.42 9.97
N GLU A 18 0.44 -16.55 9.57
CA GLU A 18 0.65 -17.15 8.25
C GLU A 18 -0.27 -16.56 7.16
N LEU A 19 -1.34 -15.85 7.55
CA LEU A 19 -2.26 -15.22 6.61
C LEU A 19 -1.63 -13.94 6.06
N LYS A 20 -1.45 -13.86 4.74
CA LYS A 20 -1.05 -12.60 4.08
C LYS A 20 -2.25 -11.66 4.03
N VAL A 21 -2.10 -10.49 4.66
CA VAL A 21 -3.12 -9.44 4.72
C VAL A 21 -2.71 -8.29 3.81
N VAL A 22 -3.61 -7.86 2.91
CA VAL A 22 -3.36 -6.73 2.00
C VAL A 22 -4.38 -5.63 2.27
N MET A 23 -3.90 -4.56 2.88
CA MET A 23 -4.69 -3.34 3.09
C MET A 23 -4.91 -2.63 1.76
N LYS A 24 -6.12 -2.12 1.54
CA LYS A 24 -6.50 -1.33 0.37
C LYS A 24 -7.01 0.04 0.82
N HIS A 25 -6.99 1.00 -0.10
CA HIS A 25 -7.65 2.30 0.05
C HIS A 25 -7.02 3.27 1.06
N GLY A 26 -5.71 3.50 0.96
CA GLY A 26 -5.12 4.72 1.52
C GLY A 26 -4.85 4.71 3.03
N ALA A 27 -5.65 3.96 3.78
CA ALA A 27 -5.66 3.95 5.25
C ALA A 27 -5.86 5.33 5.89
N GLU A 28 -6.33 6.34 5.14
CA GLU A 28 -6.56 7.68 5.66
C GLU A 28 -7.76 7.69 6.64
N PRO A 29 -7.68 8.41 7.77
CA PRO A 29 -6.56 9.27 8.21
C PRO A 29 -5.48 8.56 9.06
N TRP A 30 -5.52 7.23 9.21
CA TRP A 30 -4.64 6.44 10.08
C TRP A 30 -3.37 5.91 9.39
N THR A 31 -2.85 6.64 8.40
CA THR A 31 -1.64 6.26 7.63
C THR A 31 -0.46 6.00 8.55
N ASP A 32 -0.39 6.78 9.63
CA ASP A 32 0.67 6.76 10.60
C ASP A 32 0.69 5.50 11.49
N LEU A 33 -0.48 4.89 11.71
CA LEU A 33 -0.60 3.57 12.34
C LEU A 33 -0.36 2.46 11.32
N ALA A 34 -0.88 2.63 10.09
CA ALA A 34 -0.78 1.64 9.03
C ALA A 34 0.68 1.26 8.72
N TRP A 35 1.57 2.23 8.56
CA TRP A 35 2.98 1.92 8.30
C TRP A 35 3.71 1.32 9.51
N LYS A 36 3.34 1.70 10.74
CA LYS A 36 3.89 1.12 11.98
C LYS A 36 3.46 -0.35 12.14
N LEU A 37 2.21 -0.69 11.79
CA LEU A 37 1.76 -2.08 11.76
C LEU A 37 2.47 -2.88 10.67
N MET A 38 2.70 -2.31 9.48
CA MET A 38 3.49 -2.97 8.43
C MET A 38 4.96 -3.18 8.83
N LEU A 39 5.51 -2.31 9.68
CA LEU A 39 6.84 -2.48 10.27
C LEU A 39 6.84 -3.61 11.33
N LYS A 40 5.77 -3.73 12.11
CA LYS A 40 5.59 -4.77 13.14
C LYS A 40 5.34 -6.16 12.55
N TYR A 41 4.57 -6.24 11.47
CA TYR A 41 4.05 -7.50 10.93
C TYR A 41 4.58 -7.82 9.55
N GLU A 42 5.27 -8.95 9.41
CA GLU A 42 5.80 -9.42 8.13
C GLU A 42 4.70 -9.78 7.12
N ASN A 43 3.55 -10.24 7.59
CA ASN A 43 2.41 -10.68 6.79
C ASN A 43 1.42 -9.56 6.40
N LEU A 44 1.65 -8.31 6.81
CA LEU A 44 0.83 -7.16 6.42
C LEU A 44 1.46 -6.37 5.27
N PHE A 45 0.66 -6.11 4.24
CA PHE A 45 1.02 -5.40 3.01
C PHE A 45 -0.02 -4.33 2.67
N TYR A 46 0.29 -3.46 1.71
CA TYR A 46 -0.55 -2.29 1.37
C TYR A 46 -0.65 -2.06 -0.14
N MET A 47 -1.84 -1.66 -0.58
CA MET A 47 -2.17 -1.27 -1.95
C MET A 47 -2.81 0.12 -2.01
N THR A 48 -2.38 0.91 -2.99
CA THR A 48 -2.71 2.34 -3.14
C THR A 48 -4.08 2.66 -3.78
N SER A 49 -4.96 1.66 -3.93
CA SER A 49 -6.25 1.79 -4.64
C SER A 49 -7.12 2.94 -4.13
N ALA A 50 -8.10 3.38 -4.92
CA ALA A 50 -9.01 4.51 -4.67
C ALA A 50 -8.40 5.92 -4.64
N PHE A 51 -7.08 6.06 -4.64
CA PHE A 51 -6.41 7.36 -4.74
C PHE A 51 -5.69 7.52 -6.08
N ALA A 52 -5.77 8.72 -6.66
CA ALA A 52 -4.88 9.06 -7.77
C ALA A 52 -3.44 9.18 -7.23
N PRO A 53 -2.40 8.79 -7.99
CA PRO A 53 -1.02 8.76 -7.47
C PRO A 53 -0.53 10.03 -6.80
N LYS A 54 -0.96 11.22 -7.26
CA LYS A 54 -0.59 12.50 -6.63
C LYS A 54 -1.09 12.67 -5.19
N HIS A 55 -2.05 11.84 -4.76
CA HIS A 55 -2.68 11.87 -3.44
C HIS A 55 -2.21 10.72 -2.54
N TYR A 56 -1.21 9.93 -2.95
CA TYR A 56 -0.67 8.92 -2.06
C TYR A 56 -0.14 9.56 -0.77
N PRO A 57 -0.45 8.99 0.42
CA PRO A 57 -0.01 9.55 1.68
C PRO A 57 1.51 9.65 1.76
N LYS A 58 2.01 10.80 2.24
CA LYS A 58 3.45 11.07 2.35
C LYS A 58 4.16 10.04 3.23
N ASP A 59 3.54 9.62 4.33
CA ASP A 59 4.13 8.63 5.24
C ASP A 59 4.32 7.26 4.57
N ILE A 60 3.37 6.87 3.70
CA ILE A 60 3.45 5.62 2.93
C ILE A 60 4.56 5.72 1.87
N ILE A 61 4.70 6.87 1.22
CA ILE A 61 5.80 7.10 0.26
C ILE A 61 7.16 7.05 0.98
N ASN A 62 7.29 7.73 2.12
CA ASN A 62 8.51 7.73 2.93
C ASN A 62 8.86 6.32 3.44
N PHE A 63 7.86 5.55 3.86
CA PHE A 63 8.04 4.17 4.27
C PHE A 63 8.51 3.29 3.09
N ALA A 64 7.88 3.41 1.92
CA ALA A 64 8.27 2.68 0.71
C ALA A 64 9.74 2.97 0.31
N ASN A 65 10.17 4.24 0.41
CA ASN A 65 11.54 4.67 0.14
C ASN A 65 12.58 4.25 1.18
N THR A 66 12.17 3.58 2.26
CA THR A 66 13.05 3.15 3.35
C THR A 66 12.84 1.67 3.68
N ARG A 67 12.20 1.36 4.79
CA ARG A 67 12.05 -0.01 5.32
C ARG A 67 10.86 -0.76 4.72
N GLY A 68 10.00 -0.08 3.99
CA GLY A 68 8.74 -0.58 3.44
C GLY A 68 8.76 -0.91 1.95
N ALA A 69 9.93 -0.89 1.31
CA ALA A 69 10.06 -1.11 -0.14
C ALA A 69 9.39 -2.41 -0.60
N ASP A 70 9.42 -3.45 0.23
CA ASP A 70 8.83 -4.76 -0.05
C ASP A 70 7.38 -4.93 0.48
N LYS A 71 6.75 -3.84 0.93
CA LYS A 71 5.41 -3.85 1.56
C LYS A 71 4.32 -3.20 0.71
N ILE A 72 4.70 -2.28 -0.16
CA ILE A 72 3.76 -1.43 -0.91
C ILE A 72 3.63 -1.94 -2.36
N MET A 73 2.40 -2.10 -2.82
CA MET A 73 2.06 -2.56 -4.16
C MET A 73 1.15 -1.55 -4.86
N TYR A 74 1.32 -1.41 -6.17
CA TYR A 74 0.43 -0.62 -6.99
C TYR A 74 -0.96 -1.25 -7.05
N ALA A 75 -1.98 -0.42 -6.84
CA ALA A 75 -3.33 -0.71 -7.27
C ALA A 75 -3.98 0.57 -7.80
N GLY A 76 -4.56 0.49 -9.00
CA GLY A 76 -5.40 1.55 -9.55
C GLY A 76 -6.82 1.52 -8.98
N TYR A 77 -7.69 2.36 -9.54
CA TYR A 77 -9.13 2.35 -9.24
C TYR A 77 -9.99 2.52 -10.50
N PHE A 78 -9.45 2.12 -11.65
CA PHE A 78 -10.22 1.96 -12.87
C PHE A 78 -11.01 0.63 -12.83
N PRO A 79 -12.28 0.59 -13.27
CA PRO A 79 -13.09 1.71 -13.77
C PRO A 79 -13.90 2.44 -12.67
N MET A 80 -13.76 2.04 -11.40
CA MET A 80 -14.67 2.44 -10.32
C MET A 80 -14.64 3.92 -9.93
N GLY A 81 -13.52 4.62 -10.14
CA GLY A 81 -13.44 6.05 -9.79
C GLY A 81 -12.28 6.85 -10.38
N LEU A 82 -11.39 6.21 -11.15
CA LEU A 82 -10.27 6.89 -11.81
C LEU A 82 -10.12 6.40 -13.25
N SER A 83 -9.85 7.32 -14.18
CA SER A 83 -9.43 6.96 -15.54
C SER A 83 -7.97 6.49 -15.53
N LEU A 84 -7.62 5.63 -16.50
CA LEU A 84 -6.23 5.23 -16.71
C LEU A 84 -5.34 6.42 -17.06
N GLU A 85 -5.85 7.38 -17.85
CA GLU A 85 -5.14 8.63 -18.16
C GLU A 85 -4.79 9.40 -16.88
N ARG A 86 -5.73 9.53 -15.95
CA ARG A 86 -5.48 10.19 -14.67
C ARG A 86 -4.40 9.46 -13.86
N ILE A 87 -4.49 8.14 -13.77
CA ILE A 87 -3.55 7.33 -13.00
C ILE A 87 -2.15 7.43 -13.61
N PHE A 88 -2.01 7.13 -14.90
CA PHE A 88 -0.71 7.11 -15.56
C PHE A 88 -0.12 8.50 -15.81
N GLY A 89 -0.95 9.55 -15.88
CA GLY A 89 -0.46 10.94 -15.92
C GLY A 89 0.15 11.40 -14.60
N ASP A 90 -0.42 10.99 -13.47
CA ASP A 90 0.10 11.33 -12.14
C ASP A 90 1.29 10.43 -11.73
N MET A 91 1.30 9.16 -12.16
CA MET A 91 2.23 8.14 -11.66
C MET A 91 3.70 8.55 -11.70
N PRO A 92 4.28 9.06 -12.81
CA PRO A 92 5.71 9.38 -12.88
C PRO A 92 6.18 10.42 -11.85
N ASN A 93 5.25 11.20 -11.28
CA ASN A 93 5.55 12.25 -10.32
C ASN A 93 5.54 11.77 -8.85
N VAL A 94 5.23 10.49 -8.59
CA VAL A 94 5.34 9.94 -7.25
C VAL A 94 6.83 9.89 -6.89
N PRO A 95 7.26 10.50 -5.76
CA PRO A 95 8.67 10.65 -5.44
C PRO A 95 9.24 9.36 -4.83
N PHE A 96 9.15 8.24 -5.55
CA PHE A 96 9.83 7.00 -5.23
C PHE A 96 11.29 7.04 -5.71
N LYS A 97 12.17 6.38 -4.95
CA LYS A 97 13.52 6.07 -5.42
C LYS A 97 13.47 5.06 -6.56
N ASP A 98 14.50 5.06 -7.40
CA ASP A 98 14.58 4.19 -8.59
C ASP A 98 14.43 2.70 -8.27
N ASP A 99 14.98 2.24 -7.14
CA ASP A 99 14.92 0.86 -6.68
C ASP A 99 13.54 0.43 -6.14
N VAL A 100 12.67 1.39 -5.82
CA VAL A 100 11.31 1.13 -5.30
C VAL A 100 10.32 0.91 -6.43
N TRP A 101 10.55 1.51 -7.60
CA TRP A 101 9.62 1.44 -8.74
C TRP A 101 9.30 0.01 -9.21
N PRO A 102 10.30 -0.87 -9.47
CA PRO A 102 10.02 -2.25 -9.89
C PRO A 102 9.23 -3.03 -8.83
N LYS A 103 9.57 -2.84 -7.55
CA LYS A 103 8.90 -3.46 -6.41
C LYS A 103 7.45 -3.06 -6.32
N PHE A 104 7.21 -1.75 -6.36
CA PHE A 104 5.88 -1.16 -6.29
C PHE A 104 4.98 -1.60 -7.44
N LEU A 105 5.48 -1.53 -8.68
CA LEU A 105 4.68 -1.82 -9.87
C LEU A 105 4.41 -3.30 -10.08
N HIS A 106 5.30 -4.20 -9.62
CA HIS A 106 5.21 -5.61 -10.00
C HIS A 106 5.78 -6.60 -8.99
N GLU A 107 7.05 -6.46 -8.56
CA GLU A 107 7.77 -7.55 -7.90
C GLU A 107 7.13 -7.94 -6.56
N ASN A 108 6.63 -6.95 -5.80
CA ASN A 108 5.92 -7.22 -4.55
C ASN A 108 4.63 -8.03 -4.79
N ALA A 109 3.85 -7.66 -5.81
CA ALA A 109 2.62 -8.36 -6.14
C ALA A 109 2.89 -9.82 -6.52
N ARG A 110 3.92 -10.07 -7.34
CA ARG A 110 4.33 -11.45 -7.68
C ARG A 110 4.67 -12.28 -6.45
N ARG A 111 5.51 -11.74 -5.56
CA ARG A 111 5.96 -12.44 -4.35
C ARG A 111 4.81 -12.68 -3.36
N VAL A 112 3.96 -11.67 -3.15
CA VAL A 112 2.85 -11.76 -2.20
C VAL A 112 1.79 -12.73 -2.70
N PHE A 113 1.38 -12.62 -3.98
CA PHE A 113 0.30 -13.43 -4.55
C PHE A 113 0.75 -14.74 -5.20
N LYS A 114 2.06 -15.02 -5.26
CA LYS A 114 2.65 -16.22 -5.88
C LYS A 114 2.27 -16.34 -7.37
N LEU A 115 2.54 -15.29 -8.15
CA LEU A 115 2.26 -15.18 -9.60
C LEU A 115 3.46 -15.54 -10.48
#